data_AF-I7LAJ0-F1
#
_entry.id   AF-I7LAJ0-F1
#
_cell.length_a   1.000
_cell.length_b   1.000
_cell.length_c   1.000
_cell.angle_alpha   90.00
_cell.angle_beta   90.00
_cell.angle_gamma   90.00
#
_symmetry.space_group_name_H-M   'P 1'
#
loop_
_entity.id
_entity.type
_entity.pdbx_description
1 polymer ?
#
loop_
_entity_poly.entity_id
_entity_poly.type
_entity_poly.pdbx_seq_one_letter_code
_entity_poly.pdbx_strand_id
1 'polypeptide(L)'
;MGDFIIEFHEKTIVNNQYPILTSSRKGIFLQTEYYSGNQVASKDNTGYNVVPYGYFTYRHMSDDNIFRFNINKIVDKGIVSTLYPVFTTNKHLDSRYLQIQLNHGNEFAKYALLQKQGGSRTYMYLSKLKKLILTMPNSTTEQRKISEFFDTFDSLITLHQRKPPEDGELLWNSVILHPTVYSKIIFCNGSNYTKKALFVRLRLKSTSTIISILQRSFQIYS
;
A
#
# COMPACT_ATOMS: atom_id res chain seq x y z
N MET A 1 8.71 -15.49 3.42
CA MET A 1 8.71 -14.21 4.16
C MET A 1 9.01 -14.37 5.65
N GLY A 2 8.95 -15.59 6.21
CA GLY A 2 9.11 -15.88 7.64
C GLY A 2 10.34 -15.26 8.28
N ASP A 3 11.50 -15.35 7.62
CA ASP A 3 12.76 -14.82 8.16
C ASP A 3 12.83 -13.28 8.15
N PHE A 4 12.02 -12.63 7.31
CA PHE A 4 12.01 -11.18 7.16
C PHE A 4 10.95 -10.50 8.02
N ILE A 5 9.83 -11.17 8.31
CA ILE A 5 8.71 -10.62 9.07
C ILE A 5 8.90 -10.87 10.57
N ILE A 6 9.02 -9.79 11.33
CA ILE A 6 9.08 -9.80 12.79
C ILE A 6 7.69 -9.46 13.32
N GLU A 7 7.04 -10.43 13.94
CA GLU A 7 5.72 -10.25 14.55
C GLU A 7 5.83 -9.50 15.87
N PHE A 8 4.85 -8.64 16.15
CA PHE A 8 4.84 -7.78 17.32
C PHE A 8 3.61 -8.04 18.18
N HIS A 9 3.84 -8.26 19.48
CA HIS A 9 2.80 -8.56 20.46
C HIS A 9 2.89 -7.59 21.63
N GLU A 10 2.15 -6.49 21.54
CA GLU A 10 1.85 -5.60 22.67
C GLU A 10 0.35 -5.34 22.65
N LYS A 11 -0.27 -5.34 23.82
CA LYS A 11 -1.70 -5.09 23.98
C LYS A 11 -1.92 -3.97 24.99
N THR A 12 -3.02 -3.23 24.81
CA THR A 12 -3.47 -2.27 25.82
C THR A 12 -3.85 -3.00 27.10
N ILE A 13 -3.47 -2.41 28.25
CA ILE A 13 -3.81 -2.91 29.58
C ILE A 13 -4.87 -2.06 30.29
N VAL A 14 -5.13 -0.86 29.74
CA VAL A 14 -6.17 0.05 30.20
C VAL A 14 -6.96 0.59 29.01
N ASN A 15 -8.22 0.96 29.26
CA ASN A 15 -9.08 1.52 28.23
C ASN A 15 -8.55 2.89 27.76
N ASN A 16 -8.64 3.15 26.46
CA ASN A 16 -8.17 4.37 25.78
C ASN A 16 -6.69 4.70 26.00
N GLN A 17 -5.83 3.68 26.18
CA GLN A 17 -4.40 3.88 26.40
C GLN A 17 -3.70 4.62 25.25
N TYR A 18 -4.15 4.42 24.01
CA TYR A 18 -3.60 5.06 22.80
C TYR A 18 -4.72 5.38 21.78
N PRO A 19 -4.48 6.27 20.79
CA PRO A 19 -5.45 6.58 19.75
C PRO A 19 -5.84 5.37 18.90
N ILE A 20 -7.13 5.23 18.60
CA ILE A 20 -7.65 4.13 17.78
C ILE A 20 -7.39 4.41 16.31
N LEU A 21 -6.73 3.47 15.63
CA LEU A 21 -6.45 3.52 14.20
C LEU A 21 -7.45 2.67 13.40
N THR A 22 -7.87 3.20 12.26
CA THR A 22 -8.66 2.48 11.26
C THR A 22 -7.77 2.09 10.09
N SER A 23 -7.48 0.79 9.95
CA SER A 23 -6.81 0.24 8.78
C SER A 23 -7.84 -0.08 7.69
N SER A 24 -7.97 0.79 6.70
CA SER A 24 -8.93 0.69 5.59
C SER A 24 -8.23 0.33 4.26
N ARG A 25 -9.04 0.21 3.19
CA ARG A 25 -8.53 0.07 1.81
C ARG A 25 -7.82 1.32 1.30
N LYS A 26 -8.19 2.50 1.81
CA LYS A 26 -7.64 3.79 1.37
C LYS A 26 -6.35 4.16 2.11
N GLY A 27 -6.08 3.52 3.25
CA GLY A 27 -4.95 3.85 4.11
C GLY A 27 -5.26 3.58 5.57
N ILE A 28 -4.36 4.05 6.43
CA ILE A 28 -4.57 4.12 7.88
C ILE A 28 -4.98 5.54 8.26
N PHE A 29 -5.86 5.66 9.23
CA PHE A 29 -6.44 6.93 9.69
C PHE A 29 -6.70 6.86 11.19
N LEU A 30 -6.75 8.01 11.87
CA LEU A 30 -7.39 8.07 13.18
C LEU A 30 -8.87 7.76 13.00
N GLN A 31 -9.44 6.94 13.89
CA GLN A 31 -10.84 6.53 13.78
C GLN A 31 -11.79 7.74 13.85
N THR A 32 -11.46 8.72 14.69
CA THR A 32 -12.19 9.97 14.83
C THR A 32 -12.25 10.77 13.53
N GLU A 33 -11.19 10.76 12.72
CA GLU A 33 -11.17 11.43 11.42
C GLU A 33 -11.95 10.63 10.36
N TYR A 34 -11.78 9.31 10.34
CA TYR A 34 -12.36 8.45 9.30
C TYR A 34 -13.89 8.36 9.37
N TYR A 35 -14.46 8.41 10.58
CA TYR A 35 -15.91 8.31 10.80
C TYR A 35 -16.55 9.64 11.23
N SER A 36 -15.92 10.78 10.93
CA SER A 36 -16.43 12.13 11.24
C SER A 36 -16.83 12.29 12.71
N GLY A 37 -15.97 11.86 13.63
CA GLY A 37 -16.17 11.93 15.08
C GLY A 37 -16.96 10.75 15.68
N ASN A 38 -17.53 9.86 14.86
CA ASN A 38 -18.25 8.70 15.39
C ASN A 38 -17.29 7.61 15.88
N GLN A 39 -17.47 7.17 17.13
CA GLN A 39 -16.76 6.03 17.68
C GLN A 39 -17.42 4.73 17.20
N VAL A 40 -16.77 4.06 16.24
CA VAL A 40 -17.20 2.75 15.72
C VAL A 40 -16.54 1.59 16.48
N ALA A 41 -15.42 1.85 17.17
CA ALA A 41 -14.79 0.85 18.02
C ALA A 41 -15.62 0.59 19.29
N SER A 42 -15.34 -0.55 19.92
CA SER A 42 -15.88 -0.87 21.26
C SER A 42 -15.63 0.29 22.24
N LYS A 43 -16.57 0.50 23.17
CA LYS A 43 -16.42 1.47 24.27
C LYS A 43 -15.24 1.13 25.19
N ASP A 44 -14.92 -0.16 25.28
CA ASP A 44 -13.73 -0.67 25.94
C ASP A 44 -12.78 -1.29 24.89
N ASN A 45 -11.57 -0.73 24.82
CA ASN A 45 -10.50 -1.19 23.93
C ASN A 45 -9.32 -1.79 24.70
N THR A 46 -9.53 -2.21 25.95
CA THR A 46 -8.57 -3.04 26.69
C THR A 46 -8.31 -4.35 25.93
N GLY A 47 -7.03 -4.74 25.84
CA GLY A 47 -6.59 -5.91 25.09
C GLY A 47 -6.40 -5.70 23.58
N TYR A 48 -6.69 -4.52 23.04
CA TYR A 48 -6.43 -4.19 21.63
C TYR A 48 -4.92 -4.27 21.32
N ASN A 49 -4.58 -4.60 20.07
CA ASN A 49 -3.18 -4.69 19.66
C ASN A 49 -2.61 -3.28 19.48
N VAL A 50 -1.43 -3.04 20.03
CA VAL A 50 -0.69 -1.79 19.86
C VAL A 50 0.08 -1.83 18.54
N VAL A 51 0.03 -0.73 17.79
CA VAL A 51 0.70 -0.52 16.51
C VAL A 51 1.68 0.64 16.66
N PRO A 52 2.98 0.37 16.89
CA PRO A 52 3.99 1.41 16.94
C PRO A 52 4.16 2.12 15.59
N TYR A 53 4.74 3.32 15.62
CA TYR A 53 5.15 4.01 14.39
C TYR A 53 6.10 3.14 13.56
N GLY A 54 5.87 3.08 12.25
CA GLY A 54 6.61 2.26 11.30
C GLY A 54 6.16 0.80 11.22
N TYR A 55 5.21 0.35 12.05
CA TYR A 55 4.73 -1.03 12.04
C TYR A 55 3.52 -1.20 11.12
N PHE A 56 3.40 -2.39 10.57
CA PHE A 56 2.28 -2.80 9.73
C PHE A 56 1.08 -3.19 10.55
N THR A 57 -0.10 -2.95 9.98
CA THR A 57 -1.34 -3.61 10.35
C THR A 57 -2.25 -3.76 9.13
N TYR A 58 -3.18 -4.71 9.19
CA TYR A 58 -4.16 -4.96 8.14
C TYR A 58 -5.35 -5.74 8.67
N ARG A 59 -6.49 -5.62 7.98
CA ARG A 59 -7.65 -6.49 8.21
C ARG A 59 -7.32 -7.87 7.65
N HIS A 60 -7.19 -8.88 8.50
CA HIS A 60 -6.82 -10.24 8.07
C HIS A 60 -7.94 -10.99 7.35
N MET A 61 -9.16 -10.45 7.29
CA MET A 61 -10.33 -11.05 6.65
C MET A 61 -10.84 -10.16 5.51
N SER A 62 -11.10 -10.77 4.35
CA SER A 62 -11.62 -10.09 3.17
C SER A 62 -12.73 -10.90 2.51
N ASP A 63 -13.79 -10.20 2.08
CA ASP A 63 -14.95 -10.78 1.39
C ASP A 63 -14.73 -10.88 -0.15
N ASP A 64 -13.73 -10.17 -0.69
CA ASP A 64 -13.43 -10.11 -2.14
C ASP A 64 -11.96 -10.41 -2.48
N ASN A 65 -11.23 -11.02 -1.53
CA ASN A 65 -9.79 -11.33 -1.62
C ASN A 65 -8.87 -10.11 -1.71
N ILE A 66 -9.38 -8.88 -1.54
CA ILE A 66 -8.54 -7.68 -1.49
C ILE A 66 -8.09 -7.46 -0.05
N PHE A 67 -6.77 -7.44 0.15
CA PHE A 67 -6.13 -7.07 1.41
C PHE A 67 -5.37 -5.76 1.23
N ARG A 68 -5.41 -4.90 2.24
CA ARG A 68 -4.65 -3.66 2.26
C ARG A 68 -3.78 -3.62 3.51
N PHE A 69 -2.48 -3.56 3.28
CA PHE A 69 -1.45 -3.46 4.30
C PHE A 69 -1.07 -2.01 4.51
N ASN A 70 -1.25 -1.53 5.73
CA ASN A 70 -0.97 -0.16 6.10
C ASN A 70 0.16 -0.11 7.11
N ILE A 71 0.99 0.92 7.03
CA ILE A 71 2.05 1.20 8.01
C ILE A 71 1.59 2.38 8.84
N ASN A 72 1.64 2.28 10.16
CA ASN A 72 1.38 3.43 11.02
C ASN A 72 2.47 4.49 10.81
N LYS A 73 2.10 5.62 10.18
CA LYS A 73 2.94 6.80 10.00
C LYS A 73 2.30 8.05 10.61
N ILE A 74 1.33 7.88 11.52
CA ILE A 74 0.47 8.95 12.01
C ILE A 74 0.78 9.28 13.47
N VAL A 75 0.96 8.26 14.31
CA VAL A 75 1.18 8.40 15.75
C VAL A 75 2.28 7.46 16.24
N ASP A 76 2.93 7.79 17.35
CA ASP A 76 3.99 6.96 17.95
C ASP A 76 3.50 5.56 18.33
N LYS A 77 2.31 5.49 18.93
CA LYS A 77 1.57 4.26 19.21
C LYS A 77 0.09 4.50 18.96
N GLY A 78 -0.51 3.66 18.13
CA GLY A 78 -1.96 3.58 17.97
C GLY A 78 -2.46 2.18 18.30
N ILE A 79 -3.78 1.99 18.32
CA ILE A 79 -4.39 0.69 18.63
C ILE A 79 -5.36 0.24 17.57
N VAL A 80 -5.41 -1.07 17.34
CA VAL A 80 -6.33 -1.72 16.41
C VAL A 80 -7.01 -2.89 17.10
N SER A 81 -8.15 -3.33 16.55
CA SER A 81 -8.84 -4.52 17.04
C SER A 81 -7.88 -5.71 17.18
N THR A 82 -8.11 -6.55 18.19
CA THR A 82 -7.34 -7.76 18.52
C THR A 82 -7.11 -8.70 17.33
N LEU A 83 -8.02 -8.65 16.36
CA LEU A 83 -7.97 -9.44 15.14
C LEU A 83 -6.91 -8.98 14.15
N TYR A 84 -6.46 -7.73 14.19
CA TYR A 84 -5.57 -7.19 13.17
C TYR A 84 -4.12 -7.46 13.56
N PRO A 85 -3.36 -8.23 12.77
CA PRO A 85 -1.97 -8.53 13.10
C PRO A 85 -1.13 -7.26 13.09
N VAL A 86 -0.06 -7.27 13.89
CA VAL A 86 0.95 -6.21 13.93
C VAL A 86 2.32 -6.83 13.72
N PHE A 87 3.09 -6.26 12.80
CA PHE A 87 4.43 -6.76 12.48
C PHE A 87 5.31 -5.65 11.90
N THR A 88 6.61 -5.91 11.82
CA THR A 88 7.59 -5.10 11.10
C THR A 88 8.51 -6.01 10.29
N THR A 89 9.45 -5.44 9.56
CA THR A 89 10.48 -6.19 8.84
C THR A 89 11.83 -6.09 9.53
N ASN A 90 12.68 -7.08 9.30
CA ASN A 90 14.08 -7.02 9.72
C ASN A 90 14.90 -6.08 8.80
N LYS A 91 16.19 -5.90 9.13
CA LYS A 91 17.11 -5.03 8.38
C LYS A 91 17.40 -5.44 6.92
N HIS A 92 16.93 -6.61 6.48
CA HIS A 92 17.15 -7.16 5.14
C HIS A 92 15.94 -6.99 4.20
N LEU A 93 14.86 -6.40 4.69
CA LEU A 93 13.67 -6.10 3.90
C LEU A 93 13.17 -4.70 4.25
N ASP A 94 13.16 -3.80 3.27
CA ASP A 94 12.59 -2.47 3.44
C ASP A 94 11.06 -2.55 3.60
N SER A 95 10.53 -1.95 4.67
CA SER A 95 9.09 -1.97 4.98
C SER A 95 8.26 -1.33 3.88
N ARG A 96 8.67 -0.19 3.32
CA ARG A 96 7.87 0.49 2.30
C ARG A 96 7.86 -0.32 1.00
N TYR A 97 9.00 -0.89 0.62
CA TYR A 97 9.09 -1.83 -0.49
C TYR A 97 8.16 -3.04 -0.29
N LEU A 98 8.18 -3.68 0.88
CA LEU A 98 7.27 -4.80 1.17
C LEU A 98 5.81 -4.35 1.06
N GLN A 99 5.46 -3.17 1.60
CA GLN A 99 4.10 -2.64 1.51
C GLN A 99 3.63 -2.52 0.05
N ILE A 100 4.51 -2.04 -0.85
CA ILE A 100 4.22 -1.94 -2.29
C ILE A 100 3.95 -3.33 -2.86
N GLN A 101 4.83 -4.31 -2.60
CA GLN A 101 4.68 -5.68 -3.09
C GLN A 101 3.40 -6.35 -2.58
N LEU A 102 3.06 -6.18 -1.30
CA LEU A 102 1.84 -6.77 -0.74
C LEU A 102 0.57 -6.10 -1.27
N ASN A 103 0.58 -4.79 -1.48
CA ASN A 103 -0.64 -4.08 -1.89
C ASN A 103 -0.91 -4.14 -3.40
N HIS A 104 0.12 -4.39 -4.21
CA HIS A 104 0.03 -4.21 -5.65
C HIS A 104 0.83 -5.24 -6.46
N GLY A 105 1.65 -6.07 -5.80
CA GLY A 105 2.42 -7.11 -6.45
C GLY A 105 1.55 -8.30 -6.86
N ASN A 106 1.78 -8.80 -8.08
CA ASN A 106 1.04 -9.93 -8.64
C ASN A 106 1.28 -11.23 -7.85
N GLU A 107 2.46 -11.41 -7.26
CA GLU A 107 2.78 -12.60 -6.44
C GLU A 107 1.89 -12.68 -5.21
N PHE A 108 1.72 -11.57 -4.48
CA PHE A 108 0.79 -11.54 -3.35
C PHE A 108 -0.66 -11.71 -3.82
N ALA A 109 -1.08 -11.03 -4.89
CA ALA A 109 -2.44 -11.15 -5.41
C ALA A 109 -2.79 -12.61 -5.74
N LYS A 110 -1.90 -13.33 -6.45
CA LYS A 110 -2.06 -14.77 -6.72
C LYS A 110 -2.06 -15.60 -5.43
N TYR A 111 -1.12 -15.32 -4.53
CA TYR A 111 -1.04 -16.04 -3.26
C TYR A 111 -2.32 -15.90 -2.43
N ALA A 112 -2.88 -14.68 -2.36
CA ALA A 112 -4.13 -14.39 -1.65
C ALA A 112 -5.33 -15.16 -2.23
N LEU A 113 -5.42 -15.24 -3.56
CA LEU A 113 -6.45 -16.04 -4.24
C LEU A 113 -6.37 -17.53 -3.88
N LEU A 114 -5.15 -18.08 -3.78
CA LEU A 114 -4.93 -19.47 -3.38
C LEU A 114 -5.30 -19.77 -1.92
N GLN A 115 -5.47 -18.75 -1.08
CA GLN A 115 -5.87 -18.94 0.33
C GLN A 115 -7.38 -19.13 0.53
N LYS A 116 -8.19 -19.03 -0.54
CA LYS A 116 -9.64 -19.18 -0.47
C LYS A 116 -10.02 -20.65 -0.26
N GLN A 117 -10.71 -20.95 0.85
CA GLN A 117 -11.11 -22.30 1.25
C GLN A 117 -12.62 -22.50 1.12
N GLY A 118 -13.15 -22.39 -0.10
CA GLY A 118 -14.56 -22.71 -0.41
C GLY A 118 -15.65 -21.79 0.17
N GLY A 119 -15.33 -20.93 1.16
CA GLY A 119 -16.25 -19.95 1.74
C GLY A 119 -16.28 -18.59 1.03
N SER A 120 -17.16 -17.70 1.48
CA SER A 120 -17.25 -16.31 0.98
C SER A 120 -16.08 -15.44 1.44
N ARG A 121 -15.50 -15.75 2.61
CA ARG A 121 -14.41 -14.98 3.23
C ARG A 121 -13.06 -15.67 3.08
N THR A 122 -12.05 -14.89 2.74
CA THR A 122 -10.65 -15.31 2.75
C THR A 122 -9.96 -14.71 3.95
N TYR A 123 -9.23 -15.57 4.67
CA TYR A 123 -8.46 -15.20 5.85
C TYR A 123 -6.97 -15.28 5.55
N MET A 124 -6.30 -14.13 5.62
CA MET A 124 -4.86 -13.94 5.50
C MET A 124 -4.24 -13.73 6.89
N TYR A 125 -4.15 -14.82 7.67
CA TYR A 125 -3.42 -14.79 8.94
C TYR A 125 -1.94 -14.47 8.71
N LEU A 126 -1.28 -13.85 9.69
CA LEU A 126 0.15 -13.53 9.60
C LEU A 126 1.01 -14.79 9.40
N SER A 127 0.61 -15.92 9.98
CA SER A 127 1.25 -17.23 9.77
C SER A 127 1.17 -17.72 8.33
N LYS A 128 0.10 -17.39 7.59
CA LYS A 128 0.02 -17.62 6.13
C LYS A 128 0.93 -16.63 5.40
N LEU A 129 0.84 -15.34 5.72
CA LEU A 129 1.68 -14.31 5.11
C LEU A 129 3.19 -14.63 5.21
N LYS A 130 3.65 -15.17 6.35
CA LYS A 130 5.04 -15.61 6.54
C LYS A 130 5.47 -16.70 5.53
N LYS A 131 4.54 -17.53 5.03
CA LYS A 131 4.79 -18.57 4.02
C LYS A 131 4.83 -18.04 2.58
N LEU A 132 4.41 -16.79 2.35
CA LEU A 132 4.55 -16.15 1.04
C LEU A 132 6.02 -16.16 0.60
N ILE A 133 6.24 -16.44 -0.69
CA ILE A 133 7.53 -16.28 -1.35
C ILE A 133 7.36 -15.13 -2.33
N LEU A 134 8.26 -14.14 -2.25
CA LEU A 134 8.30 -12.98 -3.14
C LEU A 134 9.63 -13.00 -3.88
N THR A 135 9.58 -12.70 -5.17
CA THR A 135 10.78 -12.43 -5.97
C THR A 135 11.15 -10.96 -5.78
N MET A 136 12.26 -10.70 -5.10
CA MET A 136 12.67 -9.36 -4.70
C MET A 136 14.19 -9.17 -4.80
N PRO A 137 14.69 -7.94 -4.97
CA PRO A 137 16.13 -7.66 -4.91
C PRO A 137 16.72 -8.03 -3.55
N ASN A 138 17.89 -8.67 -3.53
CA ASN A 138 18.60 -9.01 -2.30
C ASN A 138 19.17 -7.77 -1.57
N SER A 139 19.40 -6.68 -2.32
CA SER A 139 19.96 -5.44 -1.78
C SER A 139 18.86 -4.55 -1.19
N THR A 140 18.92 -4.29 0.11
CA THR A 140 18.01 -3.34 0.76
C THR A 140 18.19 -1.91 0.27
N THR A 141 19.38 -1.55 -0.20
CA THR A 141 19.62 -0.26 -0.84
C THR A 141 18.82 -0.13 -2.13
N GLU A 142 18.73 -1.19 -2.93
CA GLU A 142 17.92 -1.20 -4.14
C GLU A 142 16.42 -1.16 -3.82
N GLN A 143 15.97 -1.96 -2.85
CA GLN A 143 14.58 -1.93 -2.36
C GLN A 143 14.18 -0.52 -1.91
N ARG A 144 15.06 0.17 -1.18
CA ARG A 144 14.82 1.55 -0.73
C ARG A 144 14.69 2.52 -1.91
N LYS A 145 15.61 2.48 -2.88
CA LYS A 145 15.52 3.32 -4.09
C LYS A 145 14.20 3.11 -4.84
N ILE A 146 13.72 1.87 -4.92
CA ILE A 146 12.41 1.55 -5.51
C ILE A 146 11.29 2.20 -4.68
N SER A 147 11.34 2.03 -3.35
CA SER A 147 10.32 2.58 -2.46
C SER A 147 10.24 4.11 -2.49
N GLU A 148 11.39 4.80 -2.50
CA GLU A 148 11.51 6.26 -2.58
C GLU A 148 10.98 6.80 -3.91
N PHE A 149 11.22 6.07 -5.01
CA PHE A 149 10.66 6.40 -6.32
C PHE A 149 9.13 6.38 -6.29
N PHE A 150 8.53 5.35 -5.68
CA PHE A 150 7.07 5.28 -5.54
C PHE A 150 6.51 6.34 -4.59
N ASP A 151 7.20 6.66 -3.49
CA ASP A 151 6.81 7.75 -2.59
C ASP A 151 6.81 9.11 -3.30
N THR A 152 7.81 9.36 -4.14
CA THR A 152 7.87 10.56 -4.99
C THR A 152 6.68 10.61 -5.93
N PHE A 153 6.36 9.49 -6.58
CA PHE A 153 5.23 9.40 -7.52
C PHE A 153 3.88 9.62 -6.83
N ASP A 154 3.65 8.98 -5.67
CA ASP A 154 2.43 9.14 -4.87
C ASP A 154 2.28 10.60 -4.40
N SER A 155 3.39 11.27 -4.06
CA SER A 155 3.41 12.69 -3.68
C SER A 155 3.03 13.61 -4.84
N LEU A 156 3.55 13.34 -6.04
CA LEU A 156 3.21 14.10 -7.25
C LEU A 156 1.73 13.95 -7.63
N ILE A 157 1.20 12.73 -7.57
CA ILE A 157 -0.24 12.48 -7.79
C ILE A 157 -1.07 13.26 -6.76
N THR A 158 -0.71 13.17 -5.48
CA THR A 158 -1.42 13.88 -4.40
C THR A 158 -1.40 15.39 -4.60
N LEU A 159 -0.25 15.95 -5.02
CA LEU A 159 -0.12 17.38 -5.32
C LEU A 159 -1.01 17.78 -6.50
N HIS A 160 -1.03 16.98 -7.57
CA HIS A 160 -1.85 17.26 -8.74
C HIS A 160 -3.36 17.19 -8.43
N GLN A 161 -3.79 16.18 -7.68
CA GLN A 161 -5.20 16.01 -7.27
C GLN A 161 -5.72 17.12 -6.35
N ARG A 162 -4.83 17.88 -5.70
CA ARG A 162 -5.19 19.04 -4.86
C ARG A 162 -5.33 20.34 -5.65
N LYS A 163 -4.85 20.40 -6.90
CA LYS A 163 -5.07 21.57 -7.75
C LYS A 163 -6.55 21.55 -8.20
N PRO A 164 -7.29 22.66 -8.04
CA PRO A 164 -8.60 22.77 -8.67
C PRO A 164 -8.44 22.59 -10.18
N PRO A 165 -9.42 21.98 -10.89
CA PRO A 165 -9.39 21.96 -12.34
C PRO A 165 -9.32 23.40 -12.82
N GLU A 166 -8.23 23.80 -13.49
CA GLU A 166 -8.21 25.07 -14.20
C GLU A 166 -9.25 24.99 -15.33
N ASP A 167 -10.02 26.06 -15.47
CA ASP A 167 -11.23 26.15 -16.27
C ASP A 167 -11.03 25.57 -17.69
N GLY A 168 -11.57 24.36 -17.92
CA GLY A 168 -11.69 23.78 -19.27
C GLY A 168 -10.93 22.48 -19.56
N GLU A 169 -10.06 21.98 -18.67
CA GLU A 169 -9.39 20.67 -18.90
C GLU A 169 -9.95 19.55 -18.02
N LEU A 170 -11.07 18.98 -18.45
CA LEU A 170 -11.56 17.66 -18.01
C LEU A 170 -10.67 16.52 -18.57
N LEU A 171 -9.36 16.45 -18.30
CA LEU A 171 -8.51 15.46 -19.02
C LEU A 171 -7.39 14.72 -18.27
N TRP A 172 -7.39 14.58 -16.93
CA TRP A 172 -6.40 13.70 -16.28
C TRP A 172 -6.92 12.66 -15.27
N ASN A 173 -8.21 12.31 -15.33
CA ASN A 173 -8.83 11.43 -14.32
C ASN A 173 -8.54 9.93 -14.45
N SER A 174 -7.49 9.46 -15.15
CA SER A 174 -7.18 8.03 -15.11
C SER A 174 -5.74 7.66 -15.50
N VAL A 175 -4.82 7.73 -14.54
CA VAL A 175 -3.67 6.82 -14.55
C VAL A 175 -4.17 5.44 -14.13
N ILE A 176 -4.53 4.60 -15.09
CA ILE A 176 -4.92 3.20 -14.82
C ILE A 176 -3.65 2.37 -14.68
N LEU A 177 -3.25 2.07 -13.44
CA LEU A 177 -2.22 1.06 -13.16
C LEU A 177 -2.85 -0.33 -13.34
N HIS A 178 -2.53 -1.00 -14.45
CA HIS A 178 -3.03 -2.35 -14.71
C HIS A 178 -2.33 -3.38 -13.78
N PRO A 179 -3.06 -4.29 -13.10
CA PRO A 179 -2.49 -5.17 -12.07
C PRO A 179 -1.48 -6.21 -12.57
N THR A 180 -1.48 -6.51 -13.87
CA THR A 180 -0.49 -7.41 -14.46
C THR A 180 0.70 -6.61 -14.97
N VAL A 181 1.71 -6.55 -14.11
CA VAL A 181 3.05 -5.99 -14.33
C VAL A 181 3.08 -4.46 -14.24
N TYR A 182 3.83 -3.98 -13.26
CA TYR A 182 4.37 -2.64 -13.06
C TYR A 182 5.24 -2.11 -14.24
N SER A 183 4.89 -2.46 -15.47
CA SER A 183 5.55 -2.05 -16.72
C SER A 183 4.60 -1.37 -17.71
N LYS A 184 3.43 -0.91 -17.28
CA LYS A 184 2.47 -0.20 -18.14
C LYS A 184 1.89 1.00 -17.40
N ILE A 185 2.38 2.19 -17.73
CA ILE A 185 1.65 3.45 -17.55
C ILE A 185 0.92 3.68 -18.87
N ILE A 186 -0.40 3.74 -18.84
CA ILE A 186 -1.23 4.04 -20.01
C ILE A 186 -1.70 5.48 -19.85
N PHE A 187 -1.33 6.35 -20.79
CA PHE A 187 -1.91 7.68 -20.94
C PHE A 187 -3.03 7.60 -21.98
N CYS A 188 -4.24 8.05 -21.63
CA CYS A 188 -5.38 8.11 -22.54
C CYS A 188 -5.71 9.58 -22.82
N ASN A 189 -5.69 10.00 -24.09
CA ASN A 189 -6.28 11.27 -24.53
C ASN A 189 -7.73 11.03 -24.98
N GLY A 190 -8.69 11.76 -24.40
CA GLY A 190 -9.98 12.03 -25.06
C GLY A 190 -9.74 13.16 -26.07
N SER A 191 -10.32 13.20 -27.27
CA SER A 191 -11.55 12.65 -27.80
C SER A 191 -11.32 12.06 -29.18
N ASN A 192 -12.08 11.03 -29.54
CA ASN A 192 -11.97 10.13 -30.69
C ASN A 192 -11.09 8.88 -30.45
N TYR A 193 -11.76 7.74 -30.59
CA TYR A 193 -11.23 6.40 -30.55
C TYR A 193 -10.24 6.17 -31.71
N THR A 194 -9.03 6.70 -31.61
CA THR A 194 -7.90 6.31 -32.47
C THR A 194 -6.69 6.05 -31.59
N LYS A 195 -6.45 4.75 -31.38
CA LYS A 195 -5.34 4.17 -30.61
C LYS A 195 -3.99 4.76 -31.02
N LYS A 196 -3.47 5.73 -30.26
CA LYS A 196 -2.03 5.97 -30.15
C LYS A 196 -1.63 5.83 -28.68
N ALA A 197 -1.45 4.58 -28.27
CA ALA A 197 -0.87 4.25 -26.98
C ALA A 197 0.63 4.55 -27.02
N LEU A 198 1.12 5.42 -26.14
CA LEU A 198 2.55 5.58 -25.91
C LEU A 198 3.03 4.38 -25.07
N PHE A 199 3.69 3.42 -25.71
CA PHE A 199 4.16 2.21 -25.04
C PHE A 199 5.53 2.45 -24.38
N VAL A 200 5.55 2.72 -23.07
CA VAL A 200 6.81 2.66 -22.30
C VAL A 200 6.95 1.26 -21.69
N ARG A 201 7.72 0.40 -22.36
CA ARG A 201 8.04 -0.95 -21.88
C ARG A 201 9.17 -0.85 -20.84
N LEU A 202 8.84 -0.69 -19.56
CA LEU A 202 9.83 -0.75 -18.47
C LEU A 202 10.23 -2.21 -18.22
N ARG A 203 11.09 -2.76 -19.08
CA ARG A 203 11.85 -3.99 -18.78
C ARG A 203 13.10 -3.56 -18.03
N LEU A 204 13.16 -3.84 -16.72
CA LEU A 204 14.35 -3.81 -15.85
C LEU A 204 15.55 -3.07 -16.45
N LYS A 205 15.41 -1.76 -16.68
CA LYS A 205 16.53 -0.89 -17.00
C LYS A 205 16.95 -0.22 -15.71
N SER A 206 18.25 0.01 -15.56
CA SER A 206 18.83 0.71 -14.42
C SER A 206 18.01 1.95 -14.05
N THR A 207 17.96 2.27 -12.75
CA THR A 207 17.19 3.40 -12.18
C THR A 207 17.48 4.72 -12.91
N SER A 208 18.71 4.93 -13.36
CA SER A 208 19.12 6.10 -14.17
C SER A 208 18.41 6.19 -15.53
N THR A 209 18.13 5.05 -16.16
CA THR A 209 17.46 5.02 -17.47
C THR A 209 15.98 5.37 -17.33
N ILE A 210 15.32 4.86 -16.27
CA ILE A 210 13.90 5.14 -16.00
C ILE A 210 13.69 6.63 -15.68
N ILE A 211 14.57 7.22 -14.85
CA ILE A 211 14.54 8.64 -14.52
C ILE A 211 14.75 9.50 -15.78
N SER A 212 15.70 9.15 -16.65
CA SER A 212 15.95 9.91 -17.90
C SER A 212 14.76 9.88 -18.88
N ILE A 213 14.03 8.76 -18.94
CA ILE A 213 12.86 8.61 -19.80
C ILE A 213 11.72 9.48 -19.26
N LEU A 214 11.49 9.46 -17.96
CA LEU A 214 10.45 10.27 -17.32
C LEU A 214 10.78 11.78 -17.38
N GLN A 215 12.02 12.18 -17.16
CA GLN A 215 12.45 13.59 -17.28
C GLN A 215 12.31 14.11 -18.71
N ARG A 216 12.67 13.33 -19.74
CA ARG A 216 12.45 13.71 -21.14
C ARG A 216 10.97 13.84 -21.50
N SER A 217 10.10 13.00 -20.94
CA SER A 217 8.66 13.14 -21.15
C SER A 217 8.07 14.39 -20.50
N PHE A 218 8.66 14.87 -19.40
CA PHE A 218 8.28 16.13 -18.75
C PHE A 218 8.85 17.37 -19.45
N GLN A 219 10.06 17.31 -20.03
CA GLN A 219 10.70 18.44 -20.72
C GLN A 219 10.14 18.76 -22.11
N ILE A 220 9.38 17.86 -22.73
CA ILE A 220 8.76 18.10 -24.05
C ILE A 220 7.52 19.00 -23.94
N TYR A 221 7.06 19.31 -22.72
CA TYR A 221 5.82 20.05 -22.46
C TYR A 221 5.99 21.24 -21.48
N SER A 222 7.22 21.75 -21.33
CA SER A 222 7.50 23.05 -20.67
C SER A 222 7.69 24.15 -21.71
#